data_AF-A0A0R3WZX8-F1
#
_entry.id   AF-A0A0R3WZX8-F1
#
_cell.length_a   1.000
_cell.length_b   1.000
_cell.length_c   1.000
_cell.angle_alpha   90.00
_cell.angle_beta   90.00
_cell.angle_gamma   90.00
#
_symmetry.space_group_name_H-M   'P 1'
#
loop_
_entity.id
_entity.type
_entity.pdbx_description
1 polymer ?
#
loop_
_entity_poly.entity_id
_entity_poly.type
_entity_poly.pdbx_seq_one_letter_code
_entity_poly.pdbx_strand_id
1 'polypeptide(L)'
;LVEAPGGGQQAVALIFEVEKGGRVVLRRGLDFESCQSYILPVSVTDGDFSAETTLHVTVADVNDEAPRFEINPIHLVAEEGTSAKRSIGQSPLASTLPTPCCTMRVQVRVYDPDSVEVNGVVRCKEPDEWVHRQVLLFTPDPQAHPSAGLYDLQTRLELDREGPDASAGGVALIRLICWDANEIIHSSSTTYTSSTTARRLTSTLTATLTIRDVNDNAPTFHRPVYHVAVTENNHIGAKIVQVS
;
A
#
# COMPACT_ATOMS: atom_id res chain seq x y z
N LEU A 1 -1.27 13.08 50.03
CA LEU A 1 -0.51 13.26 48.76
C LEU A 1 -0.81 12.04 47.91
N VAL A 2 -1.18 12.19 46.64
CA VAL A 2 -1.36 11.02 45.74
C VAL A 2 -0.01 10.79 45.07
N GLU A 3 0.62 9.65 45.31
CA GLU A 3 1.90 9.27 44.68
C GLU A 3 1.77 7.90 43.99
N ALA A 4 2.46 7.76 42.85
CA ALA A 4 2.50 6.54 42.03
C ALA A 4 3.88 5.83 42.17
N PRO A 5 3.95 4.54 42.54
CA PRO A 5 5.22 3.82 42.70
C PRO A 5 5.77 3.15 41.41
N GLY A 6 6.90 3.65 40.90
CA GLY A 6 8.03 2.83 40.38
C GLY A 6 7.88 1.90 39.16
N GLY A 7 8.71 2.14 38.13
CA GLY A 7 9.22 1.10 37.21
C GLY A 7 8.53 1.02 35.84
N GLY A 8 7.25 0.66 35.82
CA GLY A 8 6.38 0.73 34.61
C GLY A 8 5.39 1.89 34.66
N GLN A 9 5.29 2.54 35.82
CA GLN A 9 4.31 3.58 36.12
C GLN A 9 4.72 4.98 35.66
N GLN A 10 5.99 5.20 35.30
CA GLN A 10 6.46 6.50 34.83
C GLN A 10 5.82 6.89 33.50
N ALA A 11 5.52 5.93 32.63
CA ALA A 11 4.81 6.18 31.38
C ALA A 11 3.34 6.53 31.62
N VAL A 12 2.66 5.86 32.55
CA VAL A 12 1.25 6.09 32.87
C VAL A 12 1.06 7.42 33.60
N ALA A 13 1.97 7.78 34.51
CA ALA A 13 1.98 9.07 35.20
C ALA A 13 2.27 10.28 34.27
N LEU A 14 2.86 10.04 33.10
CA LEU A 14 3.03 11.06 32.05
C LEU A 14 1.76 11.26 31.19
N ILE A 15 0.85 10.29 31.20
CA ILE A 15 -0.40 10.31 30.42
C ILE A 15 -1.56 10.76 31.30
N PHE A 16 -1.61 10.33 32.55
CA PHE A 16 -2.68 10.66 33.50
C PHE A 16 -2.13 11.35 34.74
N GLU A 17 -2.79 12.43 35.16
CA GLU A 17 -2.51 13.11 36.41
C GLU A 17 -3.71 13.02 37.35
N VAL A 18 -3.45 12.70 38.61
CA VAL A 18 -4.48 12.68 39.66
C VAL A 18 -4.36 13.96 40.49
N GLU A 19 -5.32 14.86 40.35
CA GLU A 19 -5.37 16.12 41.08
C GLU A 19 -5.76 15.91 42.55
N LYS A 20 -5.40 16.85 43.43
CA LYS A 20 -5.71 16.81 44.87
C LYS A 20 -7.20 16.70 45.20
N GLY A 21 -8.08 17.06 44.25
CA GLY A 21 -9.54 16.91 44.38
C GLY A 21 -10.09 15.54 43.97
N GLY A 22 -9.22 14.56 43.68
CA GLY A 22 -9.62 13.22 43.21
C GLY A 22 -10.01 13.16 41.72
N ARG A 23 -9.79 14.25 40.97
CA ARG A 23 -10.02 14.29 39.52
C ARG A 23 -8.83 13.69 38.80
N VAL A 24 -9.08 12.75 37.90
CA VAL A 24 -8.05 12.20 37.00
C VAL A 24 -8.15 12.96 35.68
N VAL A 25 -7.05 13.59 35.25
CA VAL A 25 -6.98 14.38 34.02
C VAL A 25 -5.98 13.77 33.05
N LEU A 26 -6.30 13.85 31.76
CA LEU A 26 -5.45 13.39 30.69
C LEU A 26 -4.44 14.49 30.31
N ARG A 27 -3.15 14.14 30.22
CA ARG A 27 -2.04 15.05 29.87
C ARG A 27 -1.54 14.86 28.45
N ARG A 28 -1.79 13.70 27.83
CA ARG A 28 -1.39 13.36 26.46
C ARG A 28 -2.53 12.63 25.75
N GLY A 29 -2.61 12.75 24.43
CA GLY A 29 -3.61 11.99 23.65
C GLY A 29 -3.49 10.49 23.88
N LEU A 30 -4.63 9.80 23.78
CA LEU A 30 -4.71 8.34 23.77
C LEU A 30 -4.88 7.88 22.32
N ASP A 31 -4.31 6.73 22.01
CA ASP A 31 -4.27 6.13 20.67
C ASP A 31 -4.63 4.65 20.85
N PHE A 32 -5.72 4.21 20.23
CA PHE A 32 -6.27 2.88 20.44
C PHE A 32 -5.32 1.80 19.89
N GLU A 33 -4.72 2.08 18.74
CA GLU A 33 -3.79 1.26 17.97
C GLU A 33 -2.50 1.01 18.75
N SER A 34 -2.06 2.00 19.53
CA SER A 34 -0.91 1.88 20.41
C SER A 34 -1.22 1.16 21.73
N CYS A 35 -2.32 1.50 22.40
CA CYS A 35 -2.66 0.94 23.70
C CYS A 35 -4.14 1.06 24.06
N GLN A 36 -4.81 -0.08 24.18
CA GLN A 36 -6.26 -0.18 24.36
C GLN A 36 -6.73 -0.07 25.82
N SER A 37 -5.84 -0.25 26.80
CA SER A 37 -6.21 -0.14 28.22
C SER A 37 -5.04 0.24 29.12
N TYR A 38 -5.36 0.99 30.17
CA TYR A 38 -4.43 1.42 31.20
C TYR A 38 -4.94 1.01 32.59
N ILE A 39 -4.00 0.59 33.44
CA ILE A 39 -4.27 0.24 34.83
C ILE A 39 -3.56 1.26 35.70
N LEU A 40 -4.33 2.10 36.39
CA LEU A 40 -3.83 3.21 37.19
C LEU A 40 -4.06 2.90 38.67
N PRO A 41 -3.01 2.58 39.45
CA PRO A 41 -3.13 2.56 40.90
C PRO A 41 -3.29 3.99 41.42
N VAL A 42 -4.31 4.22 42.22
CA VAL A 42 -4.60 5.51 42.86
C VAL A 42 -4.55 5.31 44.37
N SER A 43 -3.72 6.09 45.04
CA SER A 43 -3.59 6.11 46.49
C SER A 43 -4.20 7.37 47.07
N VAL A 44 -4.94 7.25 48.16
CA VAL A 44 -5.40 8.39 48.97
C VAL A 44 -4.83 8.24 50.37
N THR A 45 -4.41 9.35 50.97
CA THR A 45 -3.87 9.37 52.34
C THR A 45 -4.26 10.65 53.04
N ASP A 46 -4.63 10.53 54.32
CA ASP A 46 -4.86 11.64 55.24
C ASP A 46 -3.58 12.09 55.99
N GLY A 47 -2.47 11.37 55.79
CA GLY A 47 -1.19 11.59 56.46
C GLY A 47 -0.81 10.49 57.44
N ASP A 48 -1.80 9.78 58.01
CA ASP A 48 -1.61 8.71 58.99
C ASP A 48 -2.03 7.33 58.44
N PHE A 49 -3.08 7.30 57.62
CA PHE A 49 -3.58 6.12 56.93
C PHE A 49 -3.58 6.33 55.42
N SER A 50 -3.38 5.24 54.67
CA SER A 50 -3.46 5.23 53.22
C SER A 50 -4.40 4.12 52.75
N ALA A 51 -5.19 4.42 51.71
CA ALA A 51 -5.98 3.44 50.99
C ALA A 51 -5.59 3.48 49.51
N GLU A 52 -5.50 2.30 48.90
CA GLU A 52 -5.18 2.16 47.49
C GLU A 52 -6.33 1.51 46.74
N THR A 53 -6.55 1.96 45.51
CA THR A 53 -7.49 1.36 44.57
C THR A 53 -6.91 1.38 43.17
N THR A 54 -7.53 0.68 42.24
CA THR A 54 -7.06 0.58 40.86
C THR A 54 -8.14 1.05 39.91
N LEU A 55 -7.84 2.07 39.13
CA LEU A 55 -8.69 2.57 38.06
C LEU A 55 -8.31 1.86 36.75
N HIS A 56 -9.28 1.16 36.16
CA HIS A 56 -9.16 0.56 34.85
C HIS A 56 -9.72 1.54 33.80
N VAL A 57 -8.86 2.01 32.90
CA VAL A 57 -9.23 2.90 31.81
C VAL A 57 -9.19 2.11 30.51
N THR A 58 -10.31 2.02 29.82
CA THR A 58 -10.41 1.42 28.48
C THR A 58 -10.45 2.55 27.44
N VAL A 59 -9.66 2.42 26.38
CA VAL A 59 -9.68 3.34 25.25
C VAL A 59 -10.74 2.84 24.27
N ALA A 60 -11.66 3.71 23.88
CA ALA A 60 -12.64 3.42 22.86
C ALA A 60 -12.02 3.65 21.48
N ASP A 61 -12.24 2.70 20.58
CA ASP A 61 -11.82 2.76 19.19
C ASP A 61 -12.65 3.78 18.38
N VAL A 62 -12.01 4.49 17.45
CA VAL A 62 -12.60 5.52 16.58
C VAL A 62 -12.06 5.34 15.17
N ASN A 63 -12.85 5.71 14.15
CA ASN A 63 -12.41 5.70 12.75
C ASN A 63 -11.43 6.86 12.48
N ASP A 64 -10.16 6.70 12.82
CA ASP A 64 -9.12 7.66 12.49
C ASP A 64 -7.96 7.11 11.67
N GLU A 65 -7.88 5.80 11.44
CA GLU A 65 -6.90 5.20 10.56
C GLU A 65 -7.47 4.85 9.18
N ALA A 66 -6.66 5.08 8.14
CA ALA A 66 -7.00 4.67 6.78
C ALA A 66 -6.37 3.30 6.46
N PRO A 67 -6.88 2.58 5.44
CA PRO A 67 -6.27 1.32 5.03
C PRO A 67 -4.78 1.46 4.73
N ARG A 68 -3.97 0.60 5.32
CA ARG A 68 -2.52 0.58 5.21
C ARG A 68 -2.05 -0.56 4.32
N PHE A 69 -1.19 -0.23 3.37
CA PHE A 69 -0.43 -1.23 2.61
C PHE A 69 0.88 -1.54 3.33
N GLU A 70 1.24 -2.81 3.41
CA GLU A 70 2.51 -3.21 4.03
C GLU A 70 3.73 -2.68 3.26
N ILE A 71 3.60 -2.57 1.93
CA ILE A 71 4.62 -1.98 1.04
C ILE A 71 3.92 -1.04 0.06
N ASN A 72 4.29 0.25 0.09
CA ASN A 72 3.84 1.26 -0.86
C ASN A 72 4.85 2.42 -0.92
N PRO A 73 5.43 2.78 -2.09
CA PRO A 73 5.20 2.19 -3.40
C PRO A 73 5.89 0.83 -3.58
N ILE A 74 5.44 0.04 -4.56
CA ILE A 74 6.08 -1.22 -4.95
C ILE A 74 6.83 -1.03 -6.27
N HIS A 75 8.10 -1.45 -6.31
CA HIS A 75 8.89 -1.47 -7.54
C HIS A 75 9.07 -2.90 -8.05
N LEU A 76 8.59 -3.15 -9.26
CA LEU A 76 8.57 -4.45 -9.91
C LEU A 76 9.45 -4.42 -11.16
N VAL A 77 10.05 -5.56 -11.48
CA VAL A 77 10.84 -5.73 -12.70
C VAL A 77 10.42 -7.04 -13.35
N ALA A 78 10.20 -7.01 -14.66
CA ALA A 78 9.98 -8.18 -15.48
C ALA A 78 10.67 -8.00 -16.83
N GLU A 79 10.95 -9.11 -17.49
CA GLU A 79 11.45 -9.10 -18.87
C GLU A 79 10.23 -9.07 -19.82
N GLU A 80 10.36 -8.42 -20.97
CA GLU A 80 9.37 -8.58 -22.05
C GLU A 80 9.28 -10.05 -22.52
N GLY A 81 8.21 -10.39 -23.25
CA GLY A 81 7.87 -11.77 -23.61
C GLY A 81 7.38 -12.61 -22.43
N THR A 82 7.28 -12.03 -21.22
CA THR A 82 6.68 -12.73 -20.08
C THR A 82 5.20 -13.00 -20.37
N SER A 83 4.85 -14.27 -20.59
CA SER A 83 3.48 -14.69 -20.94
C SER A 83 2.45 -14.29 -19.88
N ALA A 84 1.18 -14.23 -20.29
CA ALA A 84 0.06 -13.94 -19.40
C ALA A 84 -0.06 -14.92 -18.22
N LYS A 85 -0.65 -14.44 -17.11
CA LYS A 85 -0.88 -15.16 -15.84
C LYS A 85 0.40 -15.61 -15.12
N ARG A 86 1.54 -14.99 -15.43
CA ARG A 86 2.79 -15.25 -14.73
C ARG A 86 2.89 -14.37 -13.50
N SER A 87 3.16 -14.97 -12.34
CA SER A 87 3.42 -14.21 -11.12
C SER A 87 4.69 -13.38 -11.24
N ILE A 88 4.60 -12.11 -10.85
CA ILE A 88 5.74 -11.18 -10.82
C ILE A 88 6.54 -11.39 -9.53
N GLY A 89 7.87 -11.37 -9.64
CA GLY A 89 8.79 -11.42 -8.51
C GLY A 89 9.38 -10.06 -8.16
N GLN A 90 9.93 -9.94 -6.95
CA GLN A 90 10.74 -8.77 -6.58
C GLN A 90 12.08 -8.79 -7.35
N SER A 91 12.61 -7.61 -7.67
CA SER A 91 13.98 -7.49 -8.17
C SER A 91 14.94 -8.12 -7.17
N PRO A 92 15.83 -9.05 -7.56
CA PRO A 92 16.86 -9.51 -6.67
C PRO A 92 17.80 -8.33 -6.38
N LEU A 93 17.80 -7.87 -5.12
CA LEU A 93 18.95 -7.13 -4.59
C LEU A 93 20.17 -8.02 -4.79
N ALA A 94 20.98 -7.66 -5.80
CA ALA A 94 22.34 -8.14 -6.07
C ALA A 94 22.72 -9.47 -5.39
N SER A 95 22.26 -10.60 -5.95
CA SER A 95 22.80 -11.92 -5.61
C SER A 95 22.99 -12.72 -6.88
N THR A 96 24.25 -12.98 -7.20
CA THR A 96 24.76 -13.56 -8.46
C THR A 96 24.50 -15.08 -8.59
N LEU A 97 23.55 -15.64 -7.84
CA LEU A 97 23.23 -17.07 -7.85
C LEU A 97 21.71 -17.27 -7.98
N PRO A 98 21.22 -17.81 -9.11
CA PRO A 98 19.81 -18.13 -9.26
C PRO A 98 19.49 -19.42 -8.49
N THR A 99 18.98 -19.30 -7.27
CA THR A 99 18.39 -20.44 -6.57
C THR A 99 17.02 -20.73 -7.19
N PRO A 100 16.76 -21.94 -7.73
CA PRO A 100 15.49 -22.29 -8.38
C PRO A 100 14.29 -22.33 -7.43
N CYS A 101 14.49 -22.10 -6.13
CA CYS A 101 13.44 -21.98 -5.11
C CYS A 101 13.02 -20.53 -4.80
N CYS A 102 13.68 -19.51 -5.35
CA CYS A 102 13.48 -18.11 -4.93
C CYS A 102 12.73 -17.23 -5.94
N THR A 103 11.79 -17.76 -6.73
CA THR A 103 10.75 -16.92 -7.36
C THR A 103 9.76 -16.47 -6.27
N MET A 104 10.18 -15.47 -5.48
CA MET A 104 9.32 -14.90 -4.44
C MET A 104 8.22 -14.10 -5.12
N ARG A 105 6.97 -14.59 -5.01
CA ARG A 105 5.79 -13.90 -5.56
C ARG A 105 5.57 -12.60 -4.81
N VAL A 106 5.32 -11.51 -5.52
CA VAL A 106 4.92 -10.27 -4.86
C VAL A 106 3.47 -10.38 -4.43
N GLN A 107 3.26 -10.19 -3.13
CA GLN A 107 1.93 -10.11 -2.52
C GLN A 107 1.67 -8.69 -2.05
N VAL A 108 0.53 -8.14 -2.45
CA VAL A 108 0.00 -6.89 -1.93
C VAL A 108 -0.83 -7.22 -0.71
N ARG A 109 -0.37 -6.78 0.46
CA ARG A 109 -1.08 -6.88 1.73
C ARG A 109 -1.64 -5.52 2.12
N VAL A 110 -2.93 -5.48 2.40
CA VAL A 110 -3.64 -4.29 2.85
C VAL A 110 -4.53 -4.65 4.03
N TYR A 111 -4.51 -3.81 5.05
CA TYR A 111 -5.32 -3.97 6.25
C TYR A 111 -5.62 -2.60 6.82
N ASP A 112 -6.66 -2.53 7.63
CA ASP A 112 -7.00 -1.33 8.38
C ASP A 112 -6.61 -1.56 9.85
N PRO A 113 -5.92 -0.60 10.50
CA PRO A 113 -5.61 -0.69 11.92
C PRO A 113 -6.85 -0.64 12.83
N ASP A 114 -7.94 0.00 12.40
CA ASP A 114 -9.16 0.09 13.19
C ASP A 114 -9.75 -1.32 13.41
N SER A 115 -10.55 -1.50 14.47
CA SER A 115 -11.20 -2.78 14.72
C SER A 115 -12.26 -3.07 13.66
N VAL A 116 -12.60 -4.35 13.45
CA VAL A 116 -13.68 -4.74 12.51
C VAL A 116 -15.04 -4.14 12.86
N GLU A 117 -15.28 -3.84 14.14
CA GLU A 117 -16.49 -3.18 14.64
C GLU A 117 -16.52 -1.68 14.29
N VAL A 118 -15.35 -1.09 14.11
CA VAL A 118 -15.09 0.31 13.75
C VAL A 118 -14.42 0.33 12.37
N ASN A 119 -15.17 0.06 11.31
CA ASN A 119 -14.72 0.16 9.89
C ASN A 119 -13.40 -0.51 9.47
N GLY A 120 -12.76 -1.33 10.31
CA GLY A 120 -11.51 -2.00 9.97
C GLY A 120 -11.58 -3.01 8.80
N VAL A 121 -12.76 -3.18 8.20
CA VAL A 121 -12.95 -3.99 7.00
C VAL A 121 -12.53 -3.20 5.76
N VAL A 122 -11.40 -3.61 5.17
CA VAL A 122 -10.91 -3.04 3.92
C VAL A 122 -11.72 -3.52 2.72
N ARG A 123 -11.97 -2.63 1.78
CA ARG A 123 -12.46 -2.92 0.43
C ARG A 123 -11.56 -2.28 -0.61
N CYS A 124 -11.29 -2.97 -1.72
CA CYS A 124 -10.40 -2.48 -2.78
C CYS A 124 -11.05 -2.56 -4.16
N LYS A 125 -10.62 -1.67 -5.06
CA LYS A 125 -10.98 -1.68 -6.48
C LYS A 125 -9.85 -1.11 -7.35
N GLU A 126 -9.80 -1.53 -8.61
CA GLU A 126 -8.99 -0.84 -9.61
C GLU A 126 -9.60 0.54 -9.93
N PRO A 127 -8.80 1.56 -10.33
CA PRO A 127 -9.33 2.84 -10.79
C PRO A 127 -10.34 2.65 -11.93
N ASP A 128 -11.43 3.43 -11.94
CA ASP A 128 -12.57 3.22 -12.85
C ASP A 128 -12.16 3.27 -14.33
N GLU A 129 -11.18 4.10 -14.69
CA GLU A 129 -10.64 4.20 -16.06
C GLU A 129 -9.79 2.99 -16.47
N TRP A 130 -9.23 2.26 -15.50
CA TRP A 130 -8.20 1.24 -15.69
C TRP A 130 -8.65 -0.16 -15.30
N VAL A 131 -9.94 -0.34 -14.99
CA VAL A 131 -10.53 -1.64 -14.64
C VAL A 131 -10.22 -2.66 -15.73
N HIS A 132 -9.54 -3.74 -15.34
CA HIS A 132 -9.04 -4.80 -16.22
C HIS A 132 -8.13 -4.34 -17.38
N ARG A 133 -7.62 -3.10 -17.36
CA ARG A 133 -6.77 -2.52 -18.43
C ARG A 133 -5.33 -2.29 -18.02
N GLN A 134 -4.97 -2.50 -16.77
CA GLN A 134 -3.58 -2.39 -16.33
C GLN A 134 -2.71 -3.45 -17.04
N VAL A 135 -1.40 -3.49 -16.82
CA VAL A 135 -0.55 -4.57 -17.36
C VAL A 135 -0.51 -5.80 -16.42
N LEU A 136 -0.71 -5.57 -15.11
CA LEU A 136 -0.80 -6.61 -14.09
C LEU A 136 -2.24 -6.79 -13.60
N LEU A 137 -2.63 -8.03 -13.34
CA LEU A 137 -3.88 -8.40 -12.70
C LEU A 137 -3.63 -8.68 -11.22
N PHE A 138 -4.63 -8.36 -10.41
CA PHE A 138 -4.72 -8.74 -9.01
C PHE A 138 -5.48 -10.06 -8.91
N THR A 139 -4.95 -11.02 -8.13
CA THR A 139 -5.64 -12.28 -7.82
C THR A 139 -5.83 -12.38 -6.31
N PRO A 140 -7.08 -12.49 -5.79
CA PRO A 140 -8.35 -12.50 -6.54
C PRO A 140 -8.69 -11.13 -7.16
N ASP A 141 -9.66 -11.09 -8.07
CA ASP A 141 -10.11 -9.84 -8.71
C ASP A 141 -10.73 -8.90 -7.66
N PRO A 142 -10.21 -7.67 -7.47
CA PRO A 142 -10.72 -6.73 -6.48
C PRO A 142 -12.15 -6.26 -6.76
N GLN A 143 -12.64 -6.33 -8.00
CA GLN A 143 -14.03 -6.01 -8.32
C GLN A 143 -15.00 -7.10 -7.84
N ALA A 144 -14.59 -8.37 -7.96
CA ALA A 144 -15.40 -9.51 -7.51
C ALA A 144 -15.21 -9.83 -6.02
N HIS A 145 -14.00 -9.58 -5.50
CA HIS A 145 -13.58 -9.86 -4.14
C HIS A 145 -12.95 -8.60 -3.51
N PRO A 146 -13.76 -7.56 -3.24
CA PRO A 146 -13.25 -6.30 -2.72
C PRO A 146 -12.64 -6.44 -1.32
N SER A 147 -13.09 -7.40 -0.51
CA SER A 147 -12.65 -7.60 0.88
C SER A 147 -11.50 -8.59 1.07
N ALA A 148 -10.74 -8.91 0.01
CA ALA A 148 -9.76 -9.99 0.06
C ALA A 148 -8.55 -9.71 0.99
N GLY A 149 -8.16 -8.44 1.18
CA GLY A 149 -7.02 -8.01 2.04
C GLY A 149 -5.63 -8.46 1.56
N LEU A 150 -5.55 -9.41 0.63
CA LEU A 150 -4.34 -9.98 0.07
C LEU A 150 -4.53 -10.21 -1.43
N TYR A 151 -3.59 -9.71 -2.23
CA TYR A 151 -3.60 -9.87 -3.68
C TYR A 151 -2.25 -10.33 -4.22
N ASP A 152 -2.24 -11.40 -5.00
CA ASP A 152 -1.08 -11.77 -5.82
C ASP A 152 -1.08 -10.95 -7.12
N LEU A 153 0.11 -10.54 -7.57
CA LEU A 153 0.29 -9.85 -8.85
C LEU A 153 0.72 -10.81 -9.95
N GLN A 154 -0.02 -10.81 -11.06
CA GLN A 154 0.32 -11.60 -12.25
C GLN A 154 0.25 -10.74 -13.51
N THR A 155 0.96 -11.13 -14.57
CA THR A 155 0.79 -10.52 -15.89
C THR A 155 -0.62 -10.79 -16.42
N ARG A 156 -1.26 -9.80 -17.03
CA ARG A 156 -2.57 -9.97 -17.70
C ARG A 156 -2.43 -10.45 -19.13
N LEU A 157 -1.43 -9.90 -19.79
CA LEU A 157 -1.08 -10.12 -21.18
C LEU A 157 0.43 -10.41 -21.25
N GLU A 158 0.88 -10.84 -22.41
CA GLU A 158 2.31 -10.96 -22.66
C GLU A 158 2.96 -9.58 -22.63
N LEU A 159 4.01 -9.42 -21.83
CA LEU A 159 4.66 -8.12 -21.68
C LEU A 159 5.39 -7.74 -22.97
N ASP A 160 5.14 -6.53 -23.42
CA ASP A 160 5.76 -5.92 -24.60
C ASP A 160 6.20 -4.51 -24.21
N ARG A 161 7.50 -4.23 -24.29
CA ARG A 161 8.07 -2.94 -23.88
C ARG A 161 7.73 -1.84 -24.88
N GLU A 162 7.65 -2.18 -26.15
CA GLU A 162 7.25 -1.35 -27.27
C GLU A 162 5.72 -1.23 -27.38
N GLY A 163 5.00 -2.05 -26.62
CA GLY A 163 3.54 -2.12 -26.58
C GLY A 163 2.86 -0.88 -26.00
N PRO A 164 1.55 -0.72 -26.25
CA PRO A 164 0.77 0.43 -25.80
C PRO A 164 0.56 0.48 -24.27
N ASP A 165 0.75 -0.66 -23.59
CA ASP A 165 0.54 -0.80 -22.15
C ASP A 165 1.75 -0.32 -21.32
N ALA A 166 2.87 -0.04 -21.99
CA ALA A 166 4.07 0.54 -21.40
C ALA A 166 4.17 2.04 -21.75
N SER A 167 4.50 2.86 -20.75
CA SER A 167 4.86 4.26 -20.99
C SER A 167 6.25 4.35 -21.62
N ALA A 168 6.58 5.51 -22.18
CA ALA A 168 7.90 5.80 -22.75
C ALA A 168 9.03 5.37 -21.80
N GLY A 169 9.84 4.40 -22.23
CA GLY A 169 10.92 3.81 -21.43
C GLY A 169 10.57 2.45 -20.79
N GLY A 170 9.49 1.78 -21.18
CA GLY A 170 9.16 0.43 -20.71
C GLY A 170 8.59 0.39 -19.30
N VAL A 171 7.97 1.47 -18.83
CA VAL A 171 7.43 1.56 -17.46
C VAL A 171 5.92 1.54 -17.49
N ALA A 172 5.31 0.61 -16.74
CA ALA A 172 3.87 0.57 -16.54
C ALA A 172 3.50 0.97 -15.11
N LEU A 173 2.44 1.75 -14.96
CA LEU A 173 1.90 2.16 -13.66
C LEU A 173 0.74 1.26 -13.27
N ILE A 174 0.78 0.76 -12.04
CA ILE A 174 -0.26 -0.07 -11.45
C ILE A 174 -0.82 0.65 -10.22
N ARG A 175 -2.15 0.67 -10.08
CA ARG A 175 -2.87 1.29 -8.97
C ARG A 175 -3.95 0.37 -8.43
N LEU A 176 -4.11 0.40 -7.10
CA LEU A 176 -5.21 -0.23 -6.37
C LEU A 176 -5.72 0.77 -5.34
N ILE A 177 -7.01 1.07 -5.36
CA ILE A 177 -7.64 2.00 -4.43
C ILE A 177 -8.37 1.18 -3.38
N CYS A 178 -8.01 1.35 -2.12
CA CYS A 178 -8.64 0.69 -0.98
C CYS A 178 -9.27 1.70 -0.03
N TRP A 179 -10.31 1.28 0.68
CA TRP A 179 -11.07 2.09 1.62
C TRP A 179 -11.60 1.25 2.77
N ASP A 180 -11.79 1.86 3.92
CA ASP A 180 -12.51 1.26 5.03
C ASP A 180 -14.02 1.28 4.78
N ALA A 181 -14.68 0.17 5.10
CA ALA A 181 -16.14 0.12 5.10
C ALA A 181 -16.62 -0.99 6.02
N ASN A 182 -17.17 -0.63 7.18
CA ASN A 182 -18.10 -1.52 7.87
C ASN A 182 -19.41 -1.50 7.08
N GLU A 183 -19.81 -2.61 6.48
CA GLU A 183 -21.06 -2.68 5.72
C GLU A 183 -22.23 -2.74 6.70
N ILE A 184 -22.62 -1.60 7.28
CA ILE A 184 -23.94 -1.51 7.91
C ILE A 184 -24.95 -1.38 6.77
N ILE A 185 -25.41 -2.52 6.25
CA ILE A 185 -26.64 -2.62 5.49
C ILE A 185 -27.76 -2.16 6.43
N HIS A 186 -28.04 -0.87 6.47
CA HIS A 186 -29.32 -0.40 7.00
C HIS A 186 -30.41 -0.74 5.97
N SER A 187 -30.80 -2.00 5.87
CA SER A 187 -32.18 -2.32 5.53
C SER A 187 -33.03 -1.82 6.71
N SER A 188 -33.50 -0.58 6.57
CA SER A 188 -34.53 0.08 7.39
C SER A 188 -34.31 0.18 8.90
N SER A 189 -34.09 1.41 9.39
CA SER A 189 -34.33 1.88 10.77
C SER A 189 -33.52 1.19 11.87
N THR A 190 -32.63 1.86 12.61
CA THR A 190 -33.04 2.67 13.77
C THR A 190 -31.89 3.59 14.21
N THR A 191 -32.28 4.80 14.55
CA THR A 191 -31.56 5.96 15.08
C THR A 191 -30.47 5.64 16.12
N TYR A 192 -29.22 6.00 15.80
CA TYR A 192 -28.22 6.41 16.79
C TYR A 192 -27.77 7.84 16.49
N THR A 193 -27.57 8.57 17.57
CA THR A 193 -27.49 10.02 17.75
C THR A 193 -26.43 10.73 16.91
N SER A 194 -26.78 11.94 16.44
CA SER A 194 -25.95 12.84 15.64
C SER A 194 -24.58 13.18 16.25
N SER A 195 -23.51 12.76 15.59
CA SER A 195 -22.42 13.63 15.10
C SER A 195 -21.42 12.79 14.31
N THR A 196 -21.02 13.26 13.12
CA THR A 196 -20.15 12.59 12.13
C THR A 196 -20.87 11.55 11.25
N THR A 197 -21.09 11.91 9.99
CA THR A 197 -21.13 10.91 8.91
C THR A 197 -19.83 10.11 9.03
N ALA A 198 -19.88 8.81 9.33
CA ALA A 198 -18.69 7.96 9.38
C ALA A 198 -17.89 8.18 8.09
N ARG A 199 -16.75 8.86 8.22
CA ARG A 199 -15.97 9.33 7.07
C ARG A 199 -15.18 8.14 6.60
N ARG A 200 -15.56 7.61 5.44
CA ARG A 200 -14.74 6.64 4.73
C ARG A 200 -13.36 7.23 4.43
N LEU A 201 -12.31 6.62 4.96
CA LEU A 201 -10.93 6.92 4.63
C LEU A 201 -10.49 6.03 3.46
N THR A 202 -9.45 6.47 2.76
CA THR A 202 -9.03 5.85 1.51
C THR A 202 -7.52 5.89 1.38
N SER A 203 -6.97 4.85 0.77
CA SER A 203 -5.56 4.70 0.51
C SER A 203 -5.35 4.15 -0.90
N THR A 204 -4.27 4.54 -1.55
CA THR A 204 -3.95 4.12 -2.92
C THR A 204 -2.58 3.49 -2.97
N LEU A 205 -2.52 2.23 -3.40
CA LEU A 205 -1.29 1.56 -3.78
C LEU A 205 -0.81 2.13 -5.10
N THR A 206 0.49 2.46 -5.16
CA THR A 206 1.17 2.74 -6.43
C THR A 206 2.29 1.73 -6.64
N ALA A 207 2.23 0.99 -7.74
CA ALA A 207 3.28 0.06 -8.14
C ALA A 207 3.80 0.42 -9.54
N THR A 208 5.11 0.37 -9.72
CA THR A 208 5.77 0.62 -11.01
C THR A 208 6.39 -0.66 -11.52
N LEU A 209 5.98 -1.13 -12.70
CA LEU A 209 6.62 -2.24 -13.40
C LEU A 209 7.61 -1.71 -14.42
N THR A 210 8.89 -2.02 -14.26
CA THR A 210 9.90 -1.81 -15.29
C THR A 210 10.00 -3.07 -16.14
N ILE A 211 9.65 -2.94 -17.42
CA ILE A 211 9.79 -3.98 -18.45
C ILE A 211 11.19 -3.81 -19.05
N ARG A 212 12.00 -4.86 -18.92
CA ARG A 212 13.33 -4.90 -19.51
C ARG A 212 13.25 -5.28 -20.97
N ASP A 213 14.00 -4.51 -21.75
CA ASP A 213 14.16 -4.59 -23.19
C ASP A 213 14.86 -5.90 -23.58
N VAL A 214 14.26 -6.64 -24.50
CA VAL A 214 14.91 -7.73 -25.22
C VAL A 214 14.93 -7.32 -26.69
N ASN A 215 15.98 -7.70 -27.42
CA ASN A 215 16.08 -7.31 -28.82
C ASN A 215 15.24 -8.25 -29.70
N ASP A 216 13.93 -8.07 -29.68
CA ASP A 216 12.94 -8.84 -30.45
C ASP A 216 12.58 -8.17 -31.80
N ASN A 217 12.93 -6.90 -31.97
CA ASN A 217 12.66 -6.11 -33.16
C ASN A 217 13.84 -6.13 -34.14
N ALA A 218 13.62 -6.70 -35.32
CA ALA A 218 14.62 -6.70 -36.39
C ALA A 218 14.81 -5.29 -36.97
N PRO A 219 16.05 -4.88 -37.32
CA PRO A 219 16.27 -3.61 -37.97
C PRO A 219 15.55 -3.58 -39.33
N THR A 220 14.86 -2.48 -39.62
CA THR A 220 14.19 -2.25 -40.90
C THR A 220 14.78 -1.02 -41.59
N PHE A 221 14.90 -1.06 -42.91
CA PHE A 221 15.23 0.12 -43.70
C PHE A 221 13.96 0.89 -44.02
N HIS A 222 14.04 2.22 -44.03
CA HIS A 222 12.94 3.12 -44.40
C HIS A 222 12.48 2.89 -45.85
N ARG A 223 13.39 2.42 -46.71
CA ARG A 223 13.10 2.07 -48.09
C ARG A 223 13.68 0.68 -48.39
N PRO A 224 12.94 -0.16 -49.12
CA PRO A 224 13.46 -1.47 -49.54
C PRO A 224 14.57 -1.33 -50.58
N VAL A 225 14.62 -0.21 -51.31
CA VAL A 225 15.63 0.07 -52.35
C VAL A 225 15.98 1.56 -52.33
N TYR A 226 17.27 1.87 -52.47
CA TYR A 226 17.81 3.22 -52.58
C TYR A 226 18.44 3.43 -53.96
N HIS A 227 17.88 4.34 -54.76
CA HIS A 227 18.43 4.73 -56.07
C HIS A 227 19.19 6.05 -55.94
N VAL A 228 20.44 6.07 -56.40
CA VAL A 228 21.35 7.23 -56.26
C VAL A 228 22.16 7.36 -57.54
N ALA A 229 22.29 8.58 -58.06
CA ALA A 229 23.18 8.91 -59.16
C ALA A 229 24.42 9.62 -58.61
N VAL A 230 25.61 9.19 -59.02
CA VAL A 230 26.90 9.76 -58.60
C VAL A 230 27.68 10.17 -59.84
N THR A 231 28.25 11.38 -59.83
CA THR A 231 29.09 11.85 -60.94
C THR A 231 30.45 11.16 -60.93
N GLU A 232 31.05 11.00 -62.11
CA GLU A 232 32.44 10.56 -62.21
C GLU A 232 33.42 11.58 -61.60
N ASN A 233 34.62 11.13 -61.23
CA ASN A 233 35.69 11.95 -60.64
C ASN A 233 35.43 12.50 -59.23
N ASN A 234 34.54 11.88 -58.46
CA ASN A 234 34.41 12.18 -57.03
C ASN A 234 35.69 11.83 -56.26
N HIS A 235 36.04 12.66 -55.28
CA HIS A 235 37.19 12.43 -54.41
C HIS A 235 36.95 11.22 -53.50
N ILE A 236 38.04 10.58 -53.08
CA ILE A 236 37.98 9.45 -52.14
C ILE A 236 37.36 9.93 -50.82
N GLY A 237 36.32 9.23 -50.36
CA GLY A 237 35.56 9.58 -49.15
C GLY A 237 34.30 10.42 -49.38
N ALA A 238 33.96 10.75 -50.63
CA ALA A 238 32.71 11.46 -50.94
C ALA A 238 31.48 10.65 -50.48
N LYS A 239 30.59 11.30 -49.73
CA LYS A 239 29.33 10.69 -49.26
C LYS A 239 28.39 10.47 -50.44
N ILE A 240 28.02 9.21 -50.68
CA ILE A 240 27.12 8.82 -51.77
C ILE A 240 25.65 8.86 -51.31
N VAL A 241 25.32 8.08 -50.28
CA VAL A 241 23.98 8.04 -49.68
C VAL A 241 24.09 7.57 -48.25
N GLN A 242 23.17 8.02 -47.41
CA GLN A 242 22.98 7.47 -46.08
C GLN A 242 21.67 6.69 -46.10
N VAL A 243 21.77 5.40 -45.83
CA VAL A 243 20.59 4.55 -45.63
C VAL A 243 20.11 4.73 -44.20
N SER A 244 18.80 4.78 -44.03
CA SER A 244 18.14 4.72 -42.74
C SER A 244 17.11 3.61 -42.75
#